data_AF-A0A328ER30-F1
#
_entry.id   AF-A0A328ER30-F1
#
_cell.length_a   1.000
_cell.length_b   1.000
_cell.length_c   1.000
_cell.angle_alpha   90.00
_cell.angle_beta   90.00
_cell.angle_gamma   90.00
#
_symmetry.space_group_name_H-M   'P 1'
#
loop_
_entity.id
_entity.type
_entity.pdbx_description
1 polymer ?
#
loop_
_entity_poly.entity_id
_entity_poly.type
_entity_poly.pdbx_seq_one_letter_code
_entity_poly.pdbx_strand_id
1 'polypeptide(L)'
;MGSVCLHGDGCETAVLTEAGTSRADLLIAVTGDDEDNLVACQVAKYKFNVPRTIARVRNPKNESVFRQLGVDSTVNSTNIILEHIEHEVPSHAMTHLLTLHGKDLEIIDIRIPENALTVGKQIHELVLPPQTIISLIVRKDGKPILPTPKPLFRSVTSL
;
A
#
# COMPACT_ATOMS: atom_id res chain seq x y z
N MET A 1 -20.23 -25.90 6.98
CA MET A 1 -18.74 -25.91 6.99
C MET A 1 -18.29 -25.75 8.42
N GLY A 2 -17.48 -26.68 8.92
CA GLY A 2 -16.91 -26.58 10.26
C GLY A 2 -15.48 -26.02 10.19
N SER A 3 -15.02 -25.41 11.26
CA SER A 3 -13.61 -25.05 11.45
C SER A 3 -12.93 -26.12 12.29
N VAL A 4 -11.69 -26.44 11.96
CA VAL A 4 -10.84 -27.35 12.74
C VAL A 4 -9.71 -26.51 13.34
N CYS A 5 -9.39 -26.76 14.61
CA CYS A 5 -8.24 -26.16 15.28
C CYS A 5 -7.24 -27.27 15.57
N LEU A 6 -5.98 -27.03 15.23
CA LEU A 6 -4.85 -27.92 15.51
C LEU A 6 -3.81 -27.13 16.29
N HIS A 7 -3.27 -27.75 17.33
CA HIS A 7 -2.24 -27.15 18.16
C HIS A 7 -0.87 -27.68 17.74
N GLY A 8 0.00 -26.78 17.28
CA GLY A 8 1.36 -27.10 16.85
C GLY A 8 2.02 -25.91 16.19
N ASP A 9 3.30 -26.04 15.88
CA ASP A 9 4.06 -25.04 15.12
C ASP A 9 3.71 -25.13 13.63
N GLY A 10 3.24 -24.03 13.04
CA GLY A 10 2.89 -23.92 11.62
C GLY A 10 4.08 -24.03 10.66
N CYS A 11 5.32 -24.00 11.16
CA CYS A 11 6.54 -24.26 10.41
C CYS A 11 6.90 -25.76 10.38
N GLU A 12 6.36 -26.56 11.30
CA GLU A 12 6.65 -27.98 11.38
C GLU A 12 5.87 -28.77 10.32
N THR A 13 6.61 -29.54 9.53
CA THR A 13 6.00 -30.33 8.45
C THR A 13 5.05 -31.41 8.97
N ALA A 14 5.25 -31.92 10.19
CA ALA A 14 4.36 -32.89 10.81
C ALA A 14 2.98 -32.26 11.09
N VAL A 15 2.96 -31.06 11.68
CA VAL A 15 1.73 -30.30 11.97
C VAL A 15 0.98 -29.95 10.69
N LEU A 16 1.69 -29.48 9.65
CA LEU A 16 1.07 -29.18 8.34
C LEU A 16 0.53 -30.44 7.65
N THR A 17 1.19 -31.60 7.84
CA THR A 17 0.69 -32.88 7.31
C THR A 17 -0.61 -33.27 8.02
N GLU A 18 -0.66 -33.16 9.35
CA GLU A 18 -1.86 -33.42 10.15
C GLU A 18 -3.01 -32.47 9.77
N ALA A 19 -2.69 -31.19 9.50
CA ALA A 19 -3.64 -30.20 9.00
C ALA A 19 -4.15 -30.50 7.57
N GLY A 20 -3.53 -31.45 6.86
CA GLY A 20 -3.91 -31.83 5.50
C GLY A 20 -3.55 -30.77 4.47
N THR A 21 -2.45 -30.02 4.69
CA THR A 21 -2.00 -28.92 3.83
C THR A 21 -1.84 -29.33 2.36
N SER A 22 -1.54 -30.60 2.04
CA SER A 22 -1.52 -31.11 0.65
C SER A 22 -2.82 -30.91 -0.14
N ARG A 23 -3.95 -30.72 0.55
CA ARG A 23 -5.27 -30.51 -0.08
C ARG A 23 -5.69 -29.04 -0.08
N ALA A 24 -4.83 -28.14 0.42
CA ALA A 24 -5.16 -26.74 0.54
C ALA A 24 -4.96 -26.02 -0.80
N ASP A 25 -5.94 -25.22 -1.21
CA ASP A 25 -5.81 -24.31 -2.35
C ASP A 25 -5.02 -23.04 -2.00
N LEU A 26 -4.98 -22.71 -0.70
CA LEU A 26 -4.40 -21.49 -0.14
C LEU A 26 -3.85 -21.74 1.26
N LEU A 27 -2.64 -21.25 1.54
CA LEU A 27 -2.11 -21.12 2.90
C LEU A 27 -1.87 -19.64 3.23
N ILE A 28 -2.30 -19.22 4.43
CA ILE A 28 -2.10 -17.87 4.92
C ILE A 28 -1.31 -17.94 6.23
N ALA A 29 -0.10 -17.38 6.25
CA ALA A 29 0.74 -17.31 7.44
C ALA A 29 0.67 -15.89 8.04
N VAL A 30 0.17 -15.79 9.27
CA VAL A 30 -0.13 -14.52 9.96
C VAL A 30 0.43 -14.49 11.39
N THR A 31 1.51 -15.23 11.65
CA THR A 31 2.19 -15.27 12.95
C THR A 31 2.86 -13.94 13.26
N GLY A 32 3.30 -13.81 14.52
CA GLY A 32 4.14 -12.71 14.99
C GLY A 32 5.38 -12.47 14.13
N ASP A 33 6.00 -13.49 13.56
CA ASP A 33 7.35 -13.37 13.04
C ASP A 33 7.40 -13.55 11.52
N ASP A 34 8.08 -12.61 10.86
CA ASP A 34 8.22 -12.60 9.40
C ASP A 34 8.93 -13.89 8.94
N GLU A 35 9.97 -14.31 9.67
CA GLU A 35 10.71 -15.54 9.38
C GLU A 35 9.80 -16.78 9.40
N ASP A 36 8.95 -16.93 10.41
CA ASP A 36 8.00 -18.03 10.50
C ASP A 36 6.99 -18.01 9.35
N ASN A 37 6.47 -16.83 9.02
CA ASN A 37 5.50 -16.68 7.94
C ASN A 37 6.10 -17.08 6.58
N LEU A 38 7.36 -16.70 6.35
CA LEU A 38 8.11 -17.09 5.18
C LEU A 38 8.33 -18.61 5.14
N VAL A 39 8.84 -19.20 6.22
CA VAL A 39 9.12 -20.64 6.30
C VAL A 39 7.85 -21.46 6.11
N ALA A 40 6.77 -21.12 6.81
CA ALA A 40 5.48 -21.80 6.67
C ALA A 40 4.97 -21.75 5.22
N CYS A 41 5.06 -20.59 4.56
CA CYS A 41 4.68 -20.45 3.16
C CYS A 41 5.58 -21.26 2.21
N GLN A 42 6.90 -21.28 2.44
CA GLN A 42 7.81 -22.07 1.62
C GLN A 42 7.57 -23.57 1.79
N VAL A 43 7.37 -24.04 3.02
CA VAL A 43 7.03 -25.44 3.29
C VAL A 43 5.73 -25.81 2.59
N ALA A 44 4.69 -24.98 2.71
CA ALA A 44 3.42 -25.18 2.02
C ALA A 44 3.59 -25.25 0.48
N LYS A 45 4.33 -24.30 -0.09
CA LYS A 45 4.55 -24.17 -1.54
C LYS A 45 5.34 -25.35 -2.10
N TYR A 46 6.48 -25.67 -1.49
CA TYR A 46 7.46 -26.60 -2.06
C TYR A 46 7.32 -28.04 -1.58
N LYS A 47 6.85 -28.26 -0.34
CA LYS A 47 6.65 -29.62 0.19
C LYS A 47 5.25 -30.14 -0.06
N PHE A 48 4.25 -29.27 0.03
CA PHE A 48 2.83 -29.66 -0.08
C PHE A 48 2.18 -29.24 -1.40
N ASN A 49 2.91 -28.55 -2.28
CA ASN A 49 2.42 -28.05 -3.57
C ASN A 49 1.16 -27.18 -3.45
N VAL A 50 1.04 -26.43 -2.35
CA VAL A 50 -0.07 -25.49 -2.18
C VAL A 50 -0.01 -24.44 -3.29
N PRO A 51 -1.07 -24.28 -4.12
CA PRO A 51 -1.01 -23.41 -5.29
C PRO A 51 -0.72 -21.95 -4.95
N ARG A 52 -1.27 -21.47 -3.83
CA ARG A 52 -1.19 -20.06 -3.41
C ARG A 52 -0.78 -19.91 -1.95
N THR A 53 0.13 -18.98 -1.67
CA THR A 53 0.56 -18.62 -0.33
C THR A 53 0.47 -17.12 -0.09
N ILE A 54 0.02 -16.73 1.09
CA ILE A 54 -0.06 -15.33 1.53
C ILE A 54 0.65 -15.22 2.87
N ALA A 55 1.58 -14.28 2.97
CA ALA A 55 2.28 -14.01 4.22
C ALA A 55 1.98 -12.61 4.73
N ARG A 56 1.75 -12.48 6.04
CA ARG A 56 1.86 -11.21 6.73
C ARG A 56 3.34 -10.81 6.82
N VAL A 57 3.63 -9.57 6.50
CA VAL A 57 4.96 -8.97 6.62
C VAL A 57 4.86 -7.74 7.52
N ARG A 58 5.70 -7.67 8.54
CA ARG A 58 5.80 -6.49 9.40
C ARG A 58 6.83 -5.51 8.86
N ASN A 59 8.00 -6.00 8.44
CA ASN A 59 9.06 -5.12 7.95
C ASN A 59 8.92 -4.89 6.44
N PRO A 60 8.61 -3.67 5.97
CA PRO A 60 8.42 -3.39 4.54
C PRO A 60 9.61 -3.77 3.66
N LYS A 61 10.83 -3.76 4.23
CA LYS A 61 12.06 -4.14 3.52
C LYS A 61 12.09 -5.62 3.11
N ASN A 62 11.31 -6.46 3.78
CA ASN A 62 11.28 -7.90 3.54
C ASN A 62 10.31 -8.30 2.41
N GLU A 63 9.39 -7.43 1.99
CA GLU A 63 8.37 -7.79 1.00
C GLU A 63 8.93 -8.30 -0.33
N SER A 64 9.98 -7.65 -0.84
CA SER A 64 10.61 -8.04 -2.10
C SER A 64 11.24 -9.42 -1.99
N VAL A 65 11.89 -9.71 -0.88
CA VAL A 65 12.54 -11.00 -0.59
C VAL A 65 11.50 -12.12 -0.46
N PHE A 66 10.37 -11.88 0.20
CA PHE A 66 9.30 -12.88 0.32
C PHE A 66 8.77 -13.33 -1.05
N ARG A 67 8.53 -12.37 -1.94
CA ARG A 67 8.07 -12.67 -3.31
C ARG A 67 9.13 -13.44 -4.10
N GLN A 68 10.40 -13.05 -3.98
CA GLN A 68 11.52 -13.77 -4.62
C GLN A 68 11.65 -15.21 -4.11
N LEU A 69 11.33 -15.44 -2.83
CA LEU A 69 11.42 -16.73 -2.16
C LEU A 69 10.16 -17.59 -2.27
N GLY A 70 9.21 -17.23 -3.14
CA GLY A 70 8.08 -18.08 -3.52
C GLY A 70 6.77 -17.81 -2.79
N VAL A 71 6.66 -16.70 -2.05
CA VAL A 71 5.38 -16.24 -1.49
C VAL A 71 4.60 -15.47 -2.56
N ASP A 72 3.38 -15.92 -2.89
CA ASP A 72 2.61 -15.34 -4.00
C ASP A 72 2.07 -13.94 -3.68
N SER A 73 1.77 -13.64 -2.42
CA SER A 73 1.30 -12.31 -2.01
C SER A 73 1.70 -11.97 -0.59
N THR A 74 1.98 -10.68 -0.35
CA THR A 74 2.36 -10.15 0.96
C THR A 74 1.29 -9.19 1.48
N VAL A 75 1.04 -9.22 2.79
CA VAL A 75 0.19 -8.24 3.49
C VAL A 75 1.06 -7.49 4.47
N ASN A 76 1.41 -6.25 4.15
CA ASN A 76 2.24 -5.42 5.01
C ASN A 76 1.38 -4.66 6.03
N SER A 77 1.43 -5.14 7.27
CA SER A 77 0.62 -4.54 8.34
C SER A 77 1.07 -3.12 8.69
N THR A 78 2.38 -2.85 8.60
CA THR A 78 2.94 -1.53 8.90
C THR A 78 2.50 -0.50 7.88
N ASN A 79 2.52 -0.83 6.58
CA ASN A 79 2.06 0.08 5.53
C ASN A 79 0.56 0.37 5.66
N ILE A 80 -0.26 -0.64 5.92
CA ILE A 80 -1.71 -0.44 6.12
C ILE A 80 -1.98 0.50 7.31
N ILE A 81 -1.24 0.34 8.41
CA ILE A 81 -1.37 1.23 9.58
C ILE A 81 -0.88 2.64 9.24
N LEU A 82 0.24 2.78 8.53
CA LEU A 82 0.78 4.07 8.11
C LEU A 82 -0.20 4.80 7.18
N GLU A 83 -0.79 4.12 6.19
CA GLU A 83 -1.81 4.68 5.31
C GLU A 83 -3.03 5.18 6.11
N HIS A 84 -3.45 4.45 7.15
CA HIS A 84 -4.52 4.89 8.04
C HIS A 84 -4.13 6.13 8.85
N ILE A 85 -2.92 6.15 9.42
CA ILE A 85 -2.44 7.31 10.18
C ILE A 85 -2.32 8.52 9.26
N GLU A 86 -1.74 8.38 8.07
CA GLU A 86 -1.59 9.47 7.11
C GLU A 86 -2.94 10.04 6.68
N HIS A 87 -3.98 9.20 6.57
CA HIS A 87 -5.33 9.66 6.26
C HIS A 87 -5.94 10.52 7.38
N GLU A 88 -5.67 10.16 8.64
CA GLU A 88 -6.18 10.86 9.81
C GLU A 88 -5.35 12.10 10.20
N VAL A 89 -4.10 12.20 9.72
CA VAL A 89 -3.19 13.31 10.04
C VAL A 89 -3.44 14.50 9.08
N PRO A 90 -3.98 15.64 9.55
CA PRO A 90 -4.42 16.74 8.67
C PRO A 90 -3.29 17.54 8.00
N SER A 91 -2.02 17.22 8.25
CA SER A 91 -0.90 18.15 8.10
C SER A 91 0.14 17.81 7.01
N HIS A 92 0.01 16.70 6.29
CA HIS A 92 0.96 16.43 5.22
C HIS A 92 0.64 17.34 4.02
N ALA A 93 1.53 18.28 3.75
CA ALA A 93 1.44 19.11 2.55
C ALA A 93 1.49 18.24 1.28
N MET A 94 2.04 17.02 1.36
CA MET A 94 2.15 16.07 0.24
C MET A 94 1.89 14.63 0.72
N THR A 95 1.09 13.88 -0.03
CA THR A 95 0.78 12.47 0.19
C THR A 95 1.13 11.68 -1.07
N HIS A 96 1.88 10.59 -0.96
CA HIS A 96 2.19 9.73 -2.09
C HIS A 96 1.03 8.77 -2.36
N LEU A 97 0.45 8.81 -3.55
CA LEU A 97 -0.71 7.98 -3.91
C LEU A 97 -0.31 6.67 -4.59
N LEU A 98 0.62 6.73 -5.55
CA LEU A 98 0.98 5.57 -6.37
C LEU A 98 2.31 5.76 -7.10
N THR A 99 3.12 4.70 -7.17
CA THR A 99 4.26 4.60 -8.09
C THR A 99 3.86 3.78 -9.32
N LEU A 100 4.03 4.35 -10.52
CA LEU A 100 3.78 3.64 -11.77
C LEU A 100 5.06 2.91 -12.21
N HIS A 101 5.09 1.59 -12.02
CA HIS A 101 6.23 0.76 -12.37
C HIS A 101 6.64 0.88 -13.86
N GLY A 102 7.94 1.06 -14.11
CA GLY A 102 8.54 1.02 -15.45
C GLY A 102 8.86 2.37 -16.10
N LYS A 103 8.54 3.52 -15.46
CA LYS A 103 8.81 4.86 -16.03
C LYS A 103 9.26 5.93 -15.02
N ASP A 104 9.64 5.56 -13.79
CA ASP A 104 10.00 6.51 -12.72
C ASP A 104 8.94 7.62 -12.54
N LEU A 105 7.66 7.25 -12.66
CA LEU A 105 6.52 8.15 -12.51
C LEU A 105 5.84 7.93 -11.17
N GLU A 106 5.65 9.01 -10.43
CA GLU A 106 4.96 9.03 -9.15
C GLU A 106 3.74 9.95 -9.22
N ILE A 107 2.64 9.50 -8.62
CA ILE A 107 1.45 10.32 -8.40
C ILE A 107 1.45 10.73 -6.94
N ILE A 108 1.54 12.04 -6.70
CA ILE A 108 1.45 12.64 -5.37
C ILE A 108 0.25 13.58 -5.32
N ASP A 109 -0.44 13.59 -4.19
CA ASP A 109 -1.42 14.60 -3.82
C ASP A 109 -0.72 15.70 -3.01
N ILE A 110 -1.10 16.95 -3.22
CA ILE A 110 -0.53 18.10 -2.51
C ILE A 110 -1.68 18.94 -1.95
N ARG A 111 -1.76 19.04 -0.63
CA ARG A 111 -2.72 19.91 0.04
C ARG A 111 -2.16 21.33 0.11
N ILE A 112 -2.81 22.27 -0.57
CA ILE A 112 -2.45 23.70 -0.53
C ILE A 112 -3.10 24.35 0.70
N PRO A 113 -2.34 24.78 1.72
CA PRO A 113 -2.91 25.49 2.87
C PRO A 113 -3.37 26.90 2.48
N GLU A 114 -4.29 27.46 3.26
CA GLU A 114 -4.91 28.77 2.96
C GLU A 114 -3.90 29.93 2.91
N ASN A 115 -2.80 29.81 3.65
CA ASN A 115 -1.72 30.79 3.70
C ASN A 115 -0.61 30.55 2.67
N ALA A 116 -0.77 29.60 1.75
CA ALA A 116 0.26 29.33 0.74
C ALA A 116 0.40 30.50 -0.24
N LEU A 117 1.65 30.85 -0.58
CA LEU A 117 1.98 31.89 -1.57
C LEU A 117 1.50 31.55 -3.00
N THR A 118 1.03 30.33 -3.22
CA THR A 118 0.47 29.86 -4.49
C THR A 118 -1.03 30.13 -4.60
N VAL A 119 -1.72 30.46 -3.50
CA VAL A 119 -3.13 30.84 -3.52
C VAL A 119 -3.30 32.12 -4.33
N GLY A 120 -4.25 32.13 -5.28
CA GLY A 120 -4.50 33.27 -6.15
C GLY A 120 -3.69 33.27 -7.46
N LYS A 121 -2.64 32.44 -7.58
CA LYS A 121 -1.82 32.36 -8.79
C LYS A 121 -2.49 31.52 -9.87
N GLN A 122 -2.17 31.82 -11.13
CA GLN A 122 -2.51 30.94 -12.24
C GLN A 122 -1.54 29.75 -12.33
N ILE A 123 -1.97 28.63 -12.91
CA ILE A 123 -1.13 27.43 -12.99
C ILE A 123 0.19 27.68 -13.71
N HIS A 124 0.17 28.51 -14.76
CA HIS A 124 1.39 28.86 -15.51
C HIS A 124 2.35 29.76 -14.72
N GLU A 125 1.90 30.37 -13.64
CA GLU A 125 2.72 31.20 -12.74
C GLU A 125 3.37 30.37 -11.63
N LEU A 126 3.05 29.08 -11.53
CA LEU A 126 3.63 28.18 -10.54
C LEU A 126 5.02 27.71 -10.99
N VAL A 127 6.00 27.87 -10.10
CA VAL A 127 7.32 27.28 -10.28
C VAL A 127 7.26 25.84 -9.80
N LEU A 128 7.19 24.90 -10.75
CA LEU A 128 7.19 23.47 -10.48
C LEU A 128 8.56 22.86 -10.82
N PRO A 129 8.98 21.78 -10.13
CA PRO A 129 10.16 21.02 -10.53
C PRO A 129 10.06 20.54 -11.98
N PRO A 130 11.20 20.31 -12.66
CA PRO A 130 11.21 19.73 -14.01
C PRO A 130 10.37 18.46 -14.08
N GLN A 131 9.74 18.21 -15.23
CA GLN A 131 8.94 17.00 -15.50
C GLN A 131 7.71 16.80 -14.60
N THR A 132 7.27 17.83 -13.88
CA THR A 132 6.02 17.79 -13.09
C THR A 132 4.80 18.08 -13.96
N ILE A 133 3.74 17.29 -13.82
CA ILE A 133 2.44 17.53 -14.45
C ILE A 133 1.37 17.62 -13.36
N ILE A 134 0.66 18.74 -13.29
CA ILE A 134 -0.58 18.80 -12.50
C ILE A 134 -1.65 18.05 -13.30
N SER A 135 -2.10 16.91 -12.77
CA SER A 135 -3.11 16.07 -13.44
C SER A 135 -4.53 16.41 -13.01
N LEU A 136 -4.74 16.77 -11.74
CA LEU A 136 -6.05 16.97 -11.13
C LEU A 136 -5.97 18.05 -10.05
N ILE A 137 -7.01 18.87 -9.96
CA ILE A 137 -7.20 19.80 -8.85
C ILE A 137 -8.53 19.46 -8.17
N VAL A 138 -8.49 19.20 -6.87
CA VAL A 138 -9.68 18.95 -6.06
C VAL A 138 -9.94 20.18 -5.19
N ARG A 139 -11.11 20.80 -5.34
CA ARG A 139 -11.51 21.93 -4.51
C ARG A 139 -12.01 21.46 -3.15
N LYS A 140 -12.12 22.39 -2.18
CA LYS A 140 -12.68 22.12 -0.84
C LYS A 140 -14.07 21.50 -0.85
N ASP A 141 -14.87 21.76 -1.90
CA ASP A 141 -16.20 21.17 -2.08
C ASP A 141 -16.17 19.75 -2.68
N GLY A 142 -14.98 19.15 -2.78
CA GLY A 142 -14.76 17.81 -3.31
C GLY A 142 -14.86 17.70 -4.83
N LYS A 143 -15.09 18.80 -5.55
CA LYS A 143 -15.26 18.74 -7.01
C LYS A 143 -13.92 18.63 -7.73
N PRO A 144 -13.74 17.60 -8.58
CA PRO A 144 -12.55 17.48 -9.41
C PRO A 144 -12.59 18.46 -10.57
N ILE A 145 -11.44 19.07 -10.87
CA ILE A 145 -11.26 19.96 -12.02
C ILE A 145 -9.99 19.56 -12.75
N LEU A 146 -10.11 19.37 -14.07
CA LEU A 146 -8.95 19.19 -14.93
C LEU A 146 -8.21 20.53 -15.10
N PRO A 147 -6.89 20.56 -14.89
CA PRO A 147 -6.08 21.75 -15.15
C PRO A 147 -6.27 22.24 -16.58
N THR A 148 -6.80 23.46 -16.71
CA THR A 148 -6.86 24.18 -17.98
C THR A 148 -5.92 25.39 -17.90
N PRO A 149 -5.50 25.99 -19.03
CA PRO A 149 -4.63 27.18 -19.04
C PRO A 149 -5.26 28.46 -18.42
N LYS A 150 -6.38 28.38 -17.70
CA LYS A 150 -7.14 29.51 -17.13
C LYS A 150 -7.14 29.46 -15.59
N PRO A 151 -7.29 30.60 -14.88
CA PRO A 151 -6.95 30.74 -13.46
C PRO A 151 -7.69 29.76 -12.54
N LEU A 152 -6.96 29.08 -11.65
CA LEU A 152 -7.48 27.92 -10.91
C LEU A 152 -7.46 28.02 -9.38
N PHE A 153 -6.93 29.09 -8.78
CA PHE A 153 -6.99 29.27 -7.33
C PHE A 153 -7.67 30.59 -6.99
N ARG A 154 -8.91 30.54 -6.48
CA ARG A 154 -9.57 31.71 -5.87
C ARG A 154 -9.41 31.64 -4.36
N SER A 155 -8.95 32.74 -3.77
CA SER A 155 -9.12 33.03 -2.33
C SER A 155 -10.61 33.24 -2.05
N VAL A 156 -11.10 32.67 -0.95
CA VAL A 156 -12.48 32.85 -0.48
C VAL A 156 -12.53 34.17 0.30
N THR A 157 -13.12 35.20 -0.28
CA THR A 157 -13.60 36.38 0.44
C THR A 157 -15.05 36.13 0.86
N SER A 158 -15.27 36.05 2.18
CA SER A 158 -16.52 36.30 2.93
C SER A 158 -17.89 36.02 2.26
N LEU A 159 -18.61 35.02 2.76
CA LEU A 159 -19.85 35.14 3.56
C LEU A 159 -20.30 33.74 4.01
#